data_AF-A0A329B5F0-F1
#
_entry.id   AF-A0A329B5F0-F1
#
_cell.length_a   1.000
_cell.length_b   1.000
_cell.length_c   1.000
_cell.angle_alpha   90.00
_cell.angle_beta   90.00
_cell.angle_gamma   90.00
#
_symmetry.space_group_name_H-M   'P 1'
#
loop_
_entity.id
_entity.type
_entity.pdbx_description
1 polymer ?
#
loop_
_entity_poly.entity_id
_entity_poly.type
_entity_poly.pdbx_seq_one_letter_code
_entity_poly.pdbx_strand_id
1 'polypeptide(L)' 'ALILIAGIIIHVYAAIWVKGTIRAMVEGVVTASWARSHHPKWFREMQARQRK' A
#
# COMPACT_ATOMS: atom_id res chain seq x y z
N ALA A 1 19.88 5.34 -17.42
CA ALA A 1 18.96 6.47 -17.17
C ALA A 1 17.51 6.14 -17.53
N LEU A 2 17.21 5.70 -18.76
CA LEU A 2 15.83 5.45 -19.22
C LEU A 2 15.04 4.43 -18.38
N ILE A 3 15.66 3.33 -17.94
CA ILE A 3 14.99 2.29 -17.13
C ILE A 3 14.53 2.84 -15.78
N LEU A 4 15.36 3.67 -15.14
CA LEU A 4 15.01 4.31 -13.87
C LEU A 4 13.81 5.25 -14.05
N ILE A 5 13.81 6.06 -15.10
CA ILE A 5 12.72 7.00 -15.41
C ILE A 5 11.43 6.23 -15.69
N ALA A 6 11.48 5.19 -16.52
CA ALA A 6 10.32 4.34 -16.79
C ALA A 6 9.79 3.64 -15.53
N GLY A 7 10.67 3.15 -14.66
CA GLY A 7 10.31 2.56 -13.38
C GLY A 7 9.60 3.55 -12.46
N ILE A 8 10.09 4.79 -12.37
CA ILE A 8 9.45 5.86 -11.58
C ILE A 8 8.07 6.19 -12.15
N ILE A 9 7.90 6.29 -13.47
CA ILE A 9 6.60 6.55 -14.09
C ILE A 9 5.60 5.45 -13.74
N ILE A 10 5.99 4.18 -13.86
CA ILE A 10 5.13 3.04 -13.50
C ILE A 10 4.80 3.09 -12.00
N HIS A 11 5.76 3.42 -11.15
CA HIS A 11 5.57 3.52 -9.71
C HIS A 11 4.54 4.58 -9.33
N VAL A 12 4.66 5.79 -9.90
CA VAL A 12 3.69 6.88 -9.68
C VAL A 12 2.30 6.50 -10.19
N TYR A 13 2.22 5.86 -11.35
CA TYR A 13 0.96 5.37 -11.88
C TYR A 13 0.28 4.35 -10.95
N ALA A 14 1.05 3.39 -10.43
CA ALA A 14 0.56 2.41 -9.46
C ALA A 14 0.07 3.08 -8.16
N ALA A 15 0.78 4.09 -7.67
CA ALA A 15 0.39 4.83 -6.46
C ALA A 15 -0.93 5.60 -6.64
N ILE A 16 -1.19 6.15 -7.83
CA ILE A 16 -2.43 6.85 -8.17
C ILE A 16 -3.58 5.86 -8.42
N TRP A 17 -3.30 4.73 -9.07
CA TRP A 17 -4.33 3.75 -9.44
C TRP A 17 -4.90 3.01 -8.22
N VAL A 18 -4.06 2.68 -7.24
CA VAL A 18 -4.49 2.03 -6.02
C VAL A 18 -5.01 3.07 -5.02
N LYS A 19 -6.34 3.20 -4.92
CA LYS A 19 -7.00 4.14 -4.01
C LYS A 19 -6.56 3.90 -2.56
N GLY A 20 -6.09 4.97 -1.90
CA GLY A 20 -5.63 4.95 -0.51
C GLY A 20 -4.12 4.79 -0.32
N THR A 21 -3.37 4.45 -1.37
CA THR A 21 -1.90 4.26 -1.28
C THR A 21 -1.15 5.58 -1.08
N ILE A 22 -1.59 6.67 -1.72
CA ILE A 22 -1.00 8.00 -1.51
C ILE A 22 -1.15 8.43 -0.04
N ARG A 23 -2.35 8.23 0.54
CA ARG A 23 -2.60 8.51 1.94
C ARG A 23 -1.74 7.64 2.86
N ALA A 24 -1.55 6.37 2.51
CA ALA A 24 -0.66 5.48 3.23
C ALA A 24 0.81 5.95 3.20
N MET A 25 1.28 6.52 2.09
CA MET A 25 2.65 7.05 1.98
C MET A 25 2.84 8.38 2.70
N VAL A 26 1.84 9.27 2.69
CA VAL A 26 1.95 10.62 3.28
C VAL A 26 1.60 10.62 4.76
N GLU A 27 0.51 9.96 5.16
CA GLU A 27 0.06 9.94 6.56
C GLU A 27 0.56 8.71 7.33
N GLY A 28 1.14 7.71 6.65
CA GLY A 28 1.63 6.48 7.29
C GLY A 28 0.55 5.53 7.78
N VAL A 29 -0.74 5.79 7.47
CA VAL A 29 -1.88 4.99 7.93
C VAL A 29 -2.67 4.39 6.77
N VAL A 30 -3.09 3.13 6.94
CA VAL A 30 -3.92 2.39 5.97
C VAL A 30 -5.28 2.05 6.56
N THR A 31 -6.32 2.03 5.74
CA THR A 31 -7.64 1.59 6.19
C THR A 31 -7.67 0.05 6.32
N ALA A 32 -8.44 -0.46 7.28
CA ALA A 32 -8.60 -1.90 7.48
C ALA A 32 -9.16 -2.61 6.22
N SER A 33 -10.06 -1.95 5.49
CA SER A 33 -10.62 -2.45 4.23
C SER A 33 -9.57 -2.57 3.13
N TRP A 34 -8.69 -1.56 3.00
CA TRP A 34 -7.57 -1.61 2.06
C TRP A 34 -6.59 -2.72 2.42
N ALA A 35 -6.21 -2.82 3.70
CA ALA A 35 -5.29 -3.85 4.18
C ALA A 35 -5.85 -5.26 3.94
N ARG A 36 -7.15 -5.48 4.16
CA ARG A 36 -7.81 -6.76 3.86
C ARG A 36 -7.79 -7.10 2.37
N SER A 37 -7.95 -6.11 1.50
CA SER A 37 -8.10 -6.32 0.05
C SER A 37 -6.76 -6.44 -0.69
N HIS A 38 -5.78 -5.62 -0.32
CA HIS A 38 -4.46 -5.58 -0.98
C HIS A 38 -3.40 -6.40 -0.25
N HIS A 39 -3.51 -6.55 1.07
CA HIS A 39 -2.55 -7.29 1.90
C HIS A 39 -3.22 -8.24 2.91
N PRO A 40 -4.03 -9.21 2.45
CA PRO A 40 -4.84 -10.06 3.33
C PRO A 40 -4.02 -10.84 4.36
N LYS A 41 -2.82 -11.31 4.00
CA LYS A 41 -1.92 -12.02 4.92
C LYS A 41 -1.43 -11.11 6.05
N TRP A 42 -0.93 -9.94 5.70
CA TRP A 42 -0.45 -8.95 6.67
C TRP A 42 -1.58 -8.45 7.58
N PHE A 43 -2.78 -8.23 7.03
CA PHE A 43 -3.96 -7.84 7.82
C PHE A 43 -4.35 -8.91 8.85
N ARG A 44 -4.23 -10.21 8.50
CA ARG A 44 -4.45 -11.32 9.44
C ARG A 44 -3.37 -11.34 10.53
N GLU A 45 -2.10 -11.16 10.16
CA GLU A 45 -0.97 -11.11 11.11
C GLU A 45 -1.09 -9.93 12.09
N MET A 46 -1.44 -8.74 11.62
CA MET A 46 -1.66 -7.57 12.47
C MET A 46 -2.80 -7.80 13.48
N GLN A 47 -3.94 -8.34 13.03
CA GLN A 47 -5.05 -8.64 13.92
C GLN A 47 -4.68 -9.71 14.96
N ALA A 48 -3.90 -10.71 14.58
CA ALA A 48 -3.38 -11.71 15.52
C ALA A 48 -2.43 -11.09 16.55
N ARG A 49 -1.59 -10.13 16.13
CA ARG A 49 -0.72 -9.36 17.06
C ARG A 49 -1.51 -8.46 18.01
N GLN A 50 -2.60 -7.85 17.56
CA GLN A 50 -3.45 -6.99 18.40
C GLN A 50 -4.30 -7.74 19.42
N ARG A 51 -4.55 -9.05 19.23
CA ARG A 51 -5.28 -9.90 20.18
C ARG A 51 -4.43 -10.47 21.32
N LYS A 52 -3.10 -10.33 21.24
CA LYS A 52 -2.17 -10.66 22.32
C LYS A 52 -1.93 -9.43 23.18
#